data_AF-A0A1H9J1R4-F1
#
_entry.id   AF-A0A1H9J1R4-F1
#
_cell.length_a   1.000
_cell.length_b   1.000
_cell.length_c   1.000
_cell.angle_alpha   90.00
_cell.angle_beta   90.00
_cell.angle_gamma   90.00
#
_symmetry.space_group_name_H-M   'P 1'
#
loop_
_entity.id
_entity.type
_entity.pdbx_description
1 polymer ?
#
loop_
_entity_poly.entity_id
_entity_poly.type
_entity_poly.pdbx_seq_one_letter_code
_entity_poly.pdbx_strand_id
1 'polypeptide(L)'
;MVQASIVLGWIGLIIYAIIFVTFQKMLKHKEHSLLHLLMAFMYSAWLPLPIVLYQLLDFEALLVGTIFGYAYLIIMILSMSLQTSHIIHILKQDESIEWEERAEWMMETLSGTTEGLANLLKSIWALFLAMAFWQIDQPIMAFSLLLFVLMGVYVLLLLIRSNTYKQINILKKIKGNPIVFNIENIIFFTILMVYLTIQ
;
A
#
# COMPACT_ATOMS: atom_id res chain seq x y z
N MET A 1 -23.49 1.58 4.93
CA MET A 1 -22.16 1.46 4.30
C MET A 1 -21.04 1.84 5.28
N VAL A 2 -21.11 3.00 5.94
CA VAL A 2 -20.13 3.45 6.95
C VAL A 2 -19.81 2.39 7.99
N GLN A 3 -20.81 1.81 8.67
CA GLN A 3 -20.59 0.76 9.68
C GLN A 3 -19.84 -0.46 9.13
N ALA A 4 -20.17 -0.92 7.92
CA ALA A 4 -19.47 -2.04 7.28
C ALA A 4 -18.01 -1.68 6.98
N SER A 5 -17.75 -0.46 6.50
CA SER A 5 -16.39 0.03 6.27
C SER A 5 -15.58 0.20 7.56
N ILE A 6 -16.22 0.59 8.67
CA ILE A 6 -15.58 0.63 9.99
C ILE A 6 -15.15 -0.78 10.40
N VAL A 7 -16.08 -1.74 10.35
CA VAL A 7 -15.80 -3.14 10.72
C VAL A 7 -14.69 -3.73 9.85
N LEU A 8 -14.80 -3.61 8.52
CA LEU A 8 -13.80 -4.11 7.58
C LEU A 8 -12.45 -3.40 7.76
N GLY A 9 -12.45 -2.09 7.98
CA GLY A 9 -11.21 -1.35 8.16
C GLY A 9 -10.44 -1.75 9.42
N TRP A 10 -11.15 -2.00 10.53
CA TRP A 10 -10.56 -2.55 11.74
C TRP A 10 -10.10 -4.00 11.55
N ILE A 11 -10.83 -4.83 10.80
CA ILE A 11 -10.37 -6.18 10.42
C ILE A 11 -9.02 -6.08 9.67
N GLY A 12 -8.89 -5.14 8.73
CA GLY A 12 -7.61 -4.88 8.03
C GLY A 12 -6.47 -4.55 9.01
N LEU A 13 -6.70 -3.65 9.97
CA LEU A 13 -5.71 -3.31 11.00
C LEU A 13 -5.33 -4.50 11.89
N ILE A 14 -6.30 -5.35 12.25
CA ILE A 14 -6.06 -6.58 13.03
C ILE A 14 -5.21 -7.57 12.22
N ILE A 15 -5.51 -7.76 10.93
CA ILE A 15 -4.72 -8.62 10.04
C ILE A 15 -3.27 -8.11 9.98
N TYR A 16 -3.07 -6.80 9.84
CA TYR A 16 -1.73 -6.22 9.88
C TYR A 16 -1.01 -6.51 11.21
N ALA A 17 -1.69 -6.34 12.35
CA ALA A 17 -1.10 -6.63 13.66
C ALA A 17 -0.68 -8.10 13.78
N ILE A 18 -1.50 -9.03 13.27
CA ILE A 18 -1.17 -10.45 13.20
C ILE A 18 0.09 -10.65 12.35
N ILE A 19 0.14 -10.07 11.15
CA ILE A 19 1.32 -10.12 10.27
C ILE A 19 2.54 -9.60 11.01
N PHE A 20 2.46 -8.42 11.62
CA PHE A 20 3.57 -7.76 12.31
C PHE A 20 4.12 -8.57 13.49
N VAL A 21 3.27 -9.26 14.26
CA VAL A 21 3.73 -10.09 15.38
C VAL A 21 4.30 -11.43 14.88
N THR A 22 3.79 -11.95 13.77
CA THR A 22 4.14 -13.28 13.26
C THR A 22 5.17 -13.28 12.14
N PHE A 23 5.55 -12.12 11.58
CA PHE A 23 6.36 -12.05 10.36
C PHE A 23 7.68 -12.80 10.51
N GLN A 24 8.42 -12.60 11.61
CA GLN A 24 9.71 -13.29 11.80
C GLN A 24 9.55 -14.81 11.86
N LYS A 25 8.46 -15.28 12.48
CA LYS A 25 8.17 -16.71 12.58
C LYS A 25 7.80 -17.27 11.20
N MET A 26 6.95 -16.58 10.44
CA MET A 26 6.57 -17.00 9.08
C MET A 26 7.76 -17.00 8.13
N LEU A 27 8.63 -15.99 8.19
CA LEU A 27 9.88 -15.97 7.40
C LEU A 27 10.79 -17.16 7.74
N LYS A 28 10.95 -17.50 9.03
CA LYS A 28 11.74 -18.66 9.45
C LYS A 28 11.18 -20.00 8.95
N HIS A 29 9.85 -20.10 8.82
CA HIS A 29 9.17 -21.28 8.28
C HIS A 29 8.96 -21.22 6.76
N LYS A 30 9.54 -20.24 6.05
CA LYS A 30 9.42 -20.05 4.60
C LYS A 30 7.97 -19.80 4.12
N GLU A 31 7.10 -19.31 5.00
CA GLU A 31 5.67 -19.04 4.72
C GLU A 31 5.45 -17.66 4.06
N HIS A 32 6.24 -17.35 3.03
CA HIS A 32 6.18 -16.06 2.33
C HIS A 32 4.88 -15.89 1.54
N SER A 33 4.32 -16.98 1.00
CA SER A 33 3.05 -16.93 0.26
C SER A 33 1.88 -16.55 1.17
N LEU A 34 1.81 -17.15 2.37
CA LEU A 34 0.79 -16.84 3.36
C LEU A 34 0.84 -15.36 3.78
N LEU A 35 2.05 -14.82 3.95
CA LEU A 35 2.27 -13.39 4.23
C LEU A 35 1.59 -12.49 3.18
N HIS A 36 1.84 -12.73 1.89
CA HIS A 36 1.26 -11.92 0.81
C HIS A 36 -0.24 -12.13 0.68
N LEU A 37 -0.74 -13.35 0.92
CA LEU A 37 -2.17 -13.62 0.93
C LEU A 37 -2.89 -12.83 2.02
N LEU A 38 -2.33 -12.80 3.24
CA LEU A 38 -2.87 -12.00 4.34
C LEU A 38 -2.83 -10.50 4.03
N MET A 39 -1.76 -10.01 3.37
CA MET A 39 -1.71 -8.62 2.90
C MET A 39 -2.79 -8.32 1.85
N ALA A 40 -3.06 -9.23 0.91
CA ALA A 40 -4.13 -9.07 -0.07
C ALA A 40 -5.52 -8.97 0.61
N PHE A 41 -5.79 -9.80 1.62
CA PHE A 41 -7.02 -9.71 2.41
C PHE A 41 -7.12 -8.40 3.19
N MET A 42 -6.01 -7.96 3.80
CA MET A 42 -5.93 -6.66 4.48
C MET A 42 -6.32 -5.51 3.55
N TYR A 43 -5.72 -5.42 2.35
CA TYR A 43 -6.07 -4.37 1.38
C TYR A 43 -7.51 -4.49 0.87
N SER A 44 -8.03 -5.72 0.72
CA SER A 44 -9.42 -5.95 0.34
C SER A 44 -10.40 -5.41 1.38
N ALA A 45 -10.06 -5.52 2.67
CA ALA A 45 -10.87 -5.00 3.76
C ALA A 45 -10.91 -3.46 3.77
N TRP A 46 -9.88 -2.79 3.25
CA TRP A 46 -9.83 -1.34 3.10
C TRP A 46 -10.47 -0.80 1.83
N LEU A 47 -10.84 -1.68 0.89
CA LEU A 47 -11.45 -1.32 -0.40
C LEU A 47 -12.68 -0.39 -0.31
N PRO A 48 -13.55 -0.47 0.72
CA PRO A 48 -14.68 0.46 0.87
C PRO A 48 -14.30 1.87 1.34
N LEU A 49 -13.08 2.10 1.85
CA LEU A 49 -12.70 3.37 2.48
C LEU A 49 -12.75 4.58 1.54
N PRO A 50 -12.26 4.52 0.29
CA PRO A 50 -12.31 5.66 -0.61
C PRO A 50 -13.73 6.22 -0.80
N ILE A 51 -14.75 5.37 -1.00
CA ILE A 51 -16.14 5.83 -1.18
C ILE A 51 -16.70 6.41 0.11
N VAL A 52 -16.49 5.71 1.24
CA VAL A 52 -17.05 6.19 2.51
C VAL A 52 -16.47 7.55 2.89
N LEU A 53 -15.17 7.76 2.70
CA LEU A 53 -14.54 9.06 2.95
C LEU A 53 -15.06 10.14 2.00
N TYR A 54 -15.28 9.82 0.72
CA TYR A 54 -15.89 10.76 -0.23
C TYR A 54 -17.31 11.18 0.20
N GLN A 55 -18.14 10.22 0.60
CA GLN A 55 -19.52 10.50 1.03
C GLN A 55 -19.59 11.29 2.33
N LEU A 56 -18.65 11.08 3.25
CA LEU A 56 -18.65 11.78 4.54
C LEU A 56 -18.07 13.19 4.47
N LEU A 57 -17.06 13.39 3.64
CA LEU A 57 -16.39 14.68 3.50
C LEU A 57 -17.07 15.62 2.49
N ASP A 58 -17.97 15.08 1.65
CA ASP A 58 -18.83 15.80 0.69
C ASP A 58 -18.08 16.89 -0.11
N PHE A 59 -16.90 16.54 -0.61
CA PHE A 59 -16.03 17.45 -1.36
C PHE A 59 -15.89 16.96 -2.80
N GLU A 60 -16.33 17.74 -3.78
CA GLU A 60 -16.39 17.33 -5.19
C GLU A 60 -15.03 16.86 -5.74
N ALA A 61 -13.94 17.58 -5.43
CA ALA A 61 -12.62 17.19 -5.94
C ALA A 61 -12.11 15.88 -5.32
N LEU A 62 -12.65 15.45 -4.16
CA LEU A 62 -12.33 14.14 -3.57
C LEU A 62 -12.88 12.97 -4.40
N LEU A 63 -13.81 13.20 -5.34
CA LEU A 63 -14.20 12.18 -6.31
C LEU A 63 -12.99 11.70 -7.12
N VAL A 64 -12.13 12.63 -7.55
CA VAL A 64 -10.87 12.29 -8.26
C VAL A 64 -9.94 11.52 -7.32
N GLY A 65 -9.79 11.98 -6.07
CA GLY A 65 -9.02 11.28 -5.04
C GLY A 65 -9.49 9.85 -4.80
N THR A 66 -10.81 9.62 -4.85
CA THR A 66 -11.43 8.31 -4.65
C THR A 66 -11.00 7.32 -5.72
N ILE A 67 -10.91 7.75 -6.98
CA ILE A 67 -10.42 6.92 -8.09
C ILE A 67 -8.96 6.50 -7.82
N PHE A 68 -8.11 7.43 -7.37
CA PHE A 68 -6.72 7.12 -7.01
C PHE A 68 -6.62 6.16 -5.83
N GLY A 69 -7.46 6.32 -4.80
CA GLY A 69 -7.54 5.41 -3.66
C GLY A 69 -7.94 3.99 -4.06
N TYR A 70 -8.91 3.86 -4.97
CA TYR A 70 -9.30 2.57 -5.54
C TYR A 70 -8.20 1.94 -6.37
N ALA A 71 -7.62 2.69 -7.30
CA ALA A 71 -6.57 2.19 -8.16
C ALA A 71 -5.38 1.68 -7.33
N TYR A 72 -4.99 2.43 -6.28
CA TYR A 72 -4.01 1.97 -5.30
C TYR A 72 -4.39 0.61 -4.69
N LEU A 73 -5.57 0.51 -4.07
CA LEU A 73 -5.98 -0.71 -3.36
C LEU A 73 -6.10 -1.91 -4.30
N ILE A 74 -6.65 -1.71 -5.50
CA ILE A 74 -6.79 -2.77 -6.52
C ILE A 74 -5.41 -3.26 -6.96
N ILE A 75 -4.47 -2.36 -7.25
CA ILE A 75 -3.11 -2.75 -7.64
C ILE A 75 -2.44 -3.53 -6.51
N MET A 76 -2.59 -3.11 -5.26
CA MET A 76 -2.03 -3.84 -4.12
C MET A 76 -2.65 -5.25 -3.98
N ILE A 77 -3.98 -5.38 -4.09
CA ILE A 77 -4.66 -6.69 -4.02
C ILE A 77 -4.15 -7.60 -5.14
N LEU A 78 -4.07 -7.11 -6.38
CA LEU A 78 -3.60 -7.88 -7.52
C LEU A 78 -2.14 -8.28 -7.37
N SER A 79 -1.26 -7.32 -7.03
CA SER A 79 0.17 -7.56 -6.84
C SER A 79 0.40 -8.63 -5.76
N MET A 80 -0.20 -8.48 -4.58
CA MET A 80 -0.06 -9.44 -3.48
C MET A 80 -0.61 -10.82 -3.82
N SER A 81 -1.72 -10.91 -4.56
CA SER A 81 -2.30 -12.18 -5.01
C SER A 81 -1.43 -12.89 -6.06
N LEU A 82 -0.85 -12.13 -6.99
CA LEU A 82 0.07 -12.65 -7.99
C LEU A 82 1.39 -13.10 -7.35
N GLN A 83 1.93 -12.31 -6.42
CA GLN A 83 3.13 -12.70 -5.65
C GLN A 83 2.89 -13.98 -4.83
N THR A 84 1.72 -14.12 -4.20
CA THR A 84 1.32 -15.35 -3.50
C THR A 84 1.37 -16.57 -4.44
N SER A 85 0.70 -16.44 -5.59
CA SER A 85 0.60 -17.52 -6.59
C SER A 85 1.97 -17.88 -7.14
N HIS A 86 2.79 -16.86 -7.41
CA HIS A 86 4.14 -17.02 -7.92
C HIS A 86 5.07 -17.73 -6.92
N ILE A 87 5.06 -17.34 -5.65
CA ILE A 87 5.86 -18.00 -4.59
C ILE A 87 5.49 -19.48 -4.48
N ILE A 88 4.18 -19.79 -4.44
CA ILE A 88 3.71 -21.18 -4.38
C ILE A 88 4.15 -21.96 -5.62
N HIS A 89 4.11 -21.34 -6.79
CA HIS A 89 4.53 -21.98 -8.04
C HIS A 89 6.03 -22.29 -8.04
N ILE A 90 6.88 -21.36 -7.59
CA ILE A 90 8.32 -21.57 -7.45
C ILE A 90 8.61 -22.74 -6.51
N LEU A 91 7.97 -22.77 -5.32
CA LEU A 91 8.18 -23.81 -4.31
C LEU A 91 7.77 -25.22 -4.78
N LYS A 92 7.02 -25.33 -5.88
CA LYS A 92 6.55 -26.60 -6.45
C LYS A 92 7.29 -27.02 -7.72
N GLN A 93 8.23 -26.20 -8.21
CA GLN A 93 9.00 -26.42 -9.44
C GLN A 93 10.43 -26.88 -9.14
N ASP A 94 11.13 -27.31 -10.20
CA ASP A 94 12.50 -27.85 -10.15
C ASP A 94 13.53 -26.78 -9.73
N GLU A 95 14.50 -27.13 -8.88
CA GLU A 95 15.53 -26.22 -8.30
C GLU A 95 16.67 -25.90 -9.29
N SER A 96 16.37 -25.72 -10.58
CA SER A 96 17.40 -25.38 -11.57
C SER A 96 17.78 -23.89 -11.48
N ILE A 97 19.05 -23.57 -11.71
CA ILE A 97 19.60 -22.20 -11.65
C ILE A 97 18.87 -21.27 -12.64
N GLU A 98 18.57 -21.75 -13.84
CA GLU A 98 17.82 -20.99 -14.85
C GLU A 98 16.38 -20.66 -14.40
N TRP A 99 15.81 -21.50 -13.55
CA TRP A 99 14.49 -21.29 -12.97
C TRP A 99 14.52 -20.26 -11.83
N GLU A 100 15.56 -20.30 -10.99
CA GLU A 100 15.77 -19.30 -9.93
C GLU A 100 15.93 -17.88 -10.50
N GLU A 101 16.71 -17.68 -11.57
CA GLU A 101 16.88 -16.37 -12.20
C GLU A 101 15.57 -15.83 -12.79
N ARG A 102 14.78 -16.70 -13.44
CA ARG A 102 13.46 -16.32 -14.00
C ARG A 102 12.45 -15.98 -12.90
N ALA A 103 12.48 -16.74 -11.81
CA ALA A 103 11.67 -16.49 -10.63
C ALA A 103 12.01 -15.12 -10.01
N GLU A 104 13.29 -14.80 -9.83
CA GLU A 104 13.70 -13.51 -9.28
C GLU A 104 13.24 -12.33 -10.16
N TRP A 105 13.44 -12.43 -11.47
CA TRP A 105 13.01 -11.39 -12.41
C TRP A 105 11.49 -11.14 -12.41
N MET A 106 10.69 -12.22 -12.33
CA MET A 106 9.24 -12.08 -12.26
C MET A 106 8.80 -11.48 -10.91
N MET A 107 9.48 -11.79 -9.82
CA MET A 107 9.22 -11.18 -8.52
C MET A 107 9.53 -9.68 -8.48
N GLU A 108 10.64 -9.25 -9.10
CA GLU A 108 10.97 -7.82 -9.22
C GLU A 108 9.92 -7.04 -10.03
N THR A 109 9.38 -7.67 -11.08
CA THR A 109 8.33 -7.07 -11.92
C THR A 109 7.01 -6.93 -11.14
N LEU A 110 6.62 -7.96 -10.39
CA LEU A 110 5.36 -8.00 -9.64
C LEU A 110 5.36 -7.13 -8.38
N SER A 111 6.53 -6.84 -7.81
CA SER A 111 6.67 -6.07 -6.57
C SER A 111 7.17 -4.65 -6.83
N GLY A 112 8.47 -4.46 -7.09
CA GLY A 112 9.16 -3.17 -6.95
C GLY A 112 8.51 -1.99 -7.69
N THR A 113 8.35 -2.10 -9.01
CA THR A 113 7.77 -1.01 -9.81
C THR A 113 6.26 -0.91 -9.60
N THR A 114 5.57 -2.05 -9.52
CA THR A 114 4.11 -2.12 -9.39
C THR A 114 3.62 -1.52 -8.06
N GLU A 115 4.22 -1.94 -6.95
CA GLU A 115 3.93 -1.40 -5.62
C GLU A 115 4.39 0.06 -5.48
N GLY A 116 5.52 0.43 -6.09
CA GLY A 116 5.97 1.81 -6.14
C GLY A 116 4.93 2.72 -6.79
N LEU A 117 4.40 2.30 -7.96
CA LEU A 117 3.34 3.04 -8.65
C LEU A 117 2.08 3.13 -7.79
N ALA A 118 1.66 2.02 -7.18
CA ALA A 118 0.50 2.00 -6.28
C ALA A 118 0.67 3.01 -5.13
N ASN A 119 1.83 3.04 -4.48
CA ASN A 119 2.11 3.98 -3.39
C ASN A 119 2.10 5.44 -3.87
N LEU A 120 2.50 5.73 -5.11
CA LEU A 120 2.36 7.07 -5.69
C LEU A 120 0.88 7.47 -5.83
N LEU A 121 0.02 6.55 -6.30
CA LEU A 121 -1.43 6.80 -6.38
C LEU A 121 -2.04 7.05 -5.00
N LYS A 122 -1.59 6.31 -3.97
CA LYS A 122 -2.00 6.57 -2.58
C LYS A 122 -1.59 7.97 -2.12
N SER A 123 -0.39 8.44 -2.44
CA SER A 123 0.02 9.81 -2.08
C SER A 123 -0.81 10.88 -2.81
N ILE A 124 -1.25 10.62 -4.05
CA ILE A 124 -2.20 11.50 -4.74
C ILE A 124 -3.56 11.48 -4.04
N TRP A 125 -4.04 10.30 -3.64
CA TRP A 125 -5.27 10.18 -2.85
C TRP A 125 -5.16 10.94 -1.51
N ALA A 126 -4.05 10.82 -0.80
CA ALA A 126 -3.77 11.54 0.43
C ALA A 126 -3.82 13.06 0.25
N LEU A 127 -3.35 13.58 -0.90
CA LEU A 127 -3.45 15.01 -1.22
C LEU A 127 -4.91 15.46 -1.34
N PHE A 128 -5.75 14.69 -2.05
CA PHE A 128 -7.18 15.00 -2.16
C PHE A 128 -7.91 14.91 -0.81
N LEU A 129 -7.58 13.91 0.02
CA LEU A 129 -8.10 13.83 1.38
C LEU A 129 -7.65 15.03 2.20
N ALA A 130 -6.39 15.45 2.14
CA ALA A 130 -5.89 16.61 2.87
C ALA A 130 -6.64 17.90 2.49
N MET A 131 -6.90 18.09 1.20
CA MET A 131 -7.73 19.21 0.72
C MET A 131 -9.17 19.14 1.24
N ALA A 132 -9.79 17.96 1.22
CA ALA A 132 -11.14 17.75 1.73
C ALA A 132 -11.23 18.05 3.24
N PHE A 133 -10.30 17.51 4.03
CA PHE A 133 -10.22 17.76 5.48
C PHE A 133 -9.95 19.23 5.82
N TRP A 134 -9.14 19.91 5.00
CA TRP A 134 -8.93 21.34 5.14
C TRP A 134 -10.22 22.12 4.91
N GLN A 135 -11.02 21.72 3.92
CA GLN A 135 -12.27 22.40 3.56
C GLN A 135 -13.37 22.27 4.63
N ILE A 136 -13.35 21.21 5.42
CA ILE A 136 -14.30 20.99 6.53
C ILE A 136 -13.73 21.41 7.90
N ASP A 137 -12.74 22.31 7.92
CA ASP A 137 -12.11 22.85 9.13
C ASP A 137 -11.51 21.79 10.08
N GLN A 138 -10.93 20.73 9.52
CA GLN A 138 -10.21 19.69 10.27
C GLN A 138 -8.69 19.74 9.99
N PRO A 139 -7.97 20.76 10.50
CA PRO A 139 -6.58 21.00 10.13
C PRO A 139 -5.64 19.88 10.61
N ILE A 140 -5.91 19.26 11.76
CA ILE A 140 -5.09 18.16 12.28
C ILE A 140 -5.06 16.99 11.28
N MET A 141 -6.23 16.62 10.74
CA MET A 141 -6.34 15.57 9.73
C MET A 141 -5.64 15.98 8.44
N ALA A 142 -5.88 17.20 7.95
CA ALA A 142 -5.22 17.71 6.75
C ALA A 142 -3.69 17.69 6.85
N PHE A 143 -3.12 18.18 7.95
CA PHE A 143 -1.67 18.18 8.17
C PHE A 143 -1.10 16.77 8.31
N SER A 144 -1.80 15.87 8.99
CA SER A 144 -1.38 14.47 9.09
C SER A 144 -1.30 13.80 7.71
N LEU A 145 -2.23 14.14 6.81
CA LEU A 145 -2.29 13.59 5.46
C LEU A 145 -1.22 14.15 4.52
N LEU A 146 -0.84 15.42 4.70
CA LEU A 146 0.26 16.04 3.96
C LEU A 146 1.61 15.35 4.19
N LEU A 147 1.83 14.72 5.34
CA LEU A 147 3.05 13.93 5.58
C LEU A 147 3.17 12.75 4.59
N PHE A 148 2.07 12.14 4.20
CA PHE A 148 2.05 11.05 3.21
C PHE A 148 2.21 11.55 1.77
N VAL A 149 1.83 12.81 1.51
CA VAL A 149 2.14 13.47 0.24
C VAL A 149 3.65 13.68 0.09
N LEU A 150 4.34 14.10 1.17
CA LEU A 150 5.80 14.20 1.17
C LEU A 150 6.47 12.84 0.93
N MET A 151 5.94 11.77 1.52
CA MET A 151 6.39 10.41 1.23
C MET A 151 6.21 10.03 -0.24
N GLY A 152 5.17 10.56 -0.91
CA GLY A 152 4.96 10.40 -2.34
C GLY A 152 6.09 10.94 -3.20
N VAL A 153 6.72 12.04 -2.79
CA VAL A 153 7.93 12.56 -3.46
C VAL A 153 9.07 11.56 -3.35
N TYR A 154 9.27 10.96 -2.16
CA TYR A 154 10.28 9.93 -1.97
C TYR A 154 10.00 8.67 -2.80
N VAL A 155 8.74 8.21 -2.88
CA VAL A 155 8.32 7.10 -3.75
C VAL A 155 8.59 7.42 -5.22
N LEU A 156 8.25 8.63 -5.67
CA LEU A 156 8.49 9.07 -7.04
C LEU A 156 9.99 9.03 -7.39
N LEU A 157 10.86 9.52 -6.49
CA LEU A 157 12.31 9.47 -6.71
C LEU A 157 12.83 8.03 -6.80
N LEU A 158 12.26 7.10 -6.03
CA LEU A 158 12.59 5.68 -6.11
C LEU A 158 12.10 5.03 -7.41
N LEU A 159 10.91 5.39 -7.90
CA LEU A 159 10.40 4.93 -9.19
C LEU A 159 11.27 5.43 -10.35
N ILE A 160 11.61 6.72 -10.35
CA ILE A 160 12.52 7.29 -11.36
C ILE A 160 13.85 6.56 -11.32
N ARG A 161 14.42 6.34 -10.13
CA ARG A 161 15.69 5.63 -9.96
C ARG A 161 15.64 4.21 -10.53
N SER A 162 14.60 3.44 -10.20
CA SER A 162 14.47 2.03 -10.59
C SER A 162 14.19 1.84 -12.08
N ASN A 163 13.54 2.82 -12.73
CA ASN A 163 13.17 2.73 -14.14
C ASN A 163 14.12 3.48 -15.09
N THR A 164 15.18 4.11 -14.57
CA THR A 164 16.19 4.80 -15.42
C THR A 164 17.39 3.89 -15.67
N TYR A 165 17.63 3.55 -16.94
CA TYR A 165 18.77 2.72 -17.37
C TYR A 165 20.14 3.28 -16.93
N LYS A 166 20.34 4.61 -17.05
CA LYS A 166 21.53 5.29 -16.52
C LYS A 166 21.22 5.91 -15.16
N GLN A 167 21.74 5.31 -14.10
CA GLN A 167 21.53 5.82 -12.75
C GLN A 167 22.10 7.24 -12.58
N ILE A 168 21.23 8.22 -12.33
CA ILE A 168 21.59 9.59 -11.96
C ILE A 168 22.31 9.56 -10.60
N ASN A 169 23.52 10.13 -10.52
CA ASN A 169 24.38 10.02 -9.32
C ASN A 169 23.70 10.50 -8.02
N ILE A 170 22.82 11.51 -8.09
CA ILE A 170 22.07 12.01 -6.93
C ILE A 170 21.08 10.96 -6.43
N LEU A 171 20.39 10.26 -7.33
CA LEU A 171 19.37 9.27 -7.00
C LEU A 171 19.97 7.97 -6.43
N LYS A 172 21.25 7.66 -6.72
CA LYS A 172 21.93 6.46 -6.18
C LYS A 172 21.92 6.37 -4.65
N LYS A 173 21.85 7.53 -3.97
CA LYS A 173 21.82 7.60 -2.50
C LYS A 173 20.46 7.23 -1.90
N ILE A 174 19.39 7.30 -2.69
CA ILE A 174 18.02 7.06 -2.24
C ILE A 174 17.72 5.57 -2.35
N LYS A 175 17.66 4.85 -1.22
CA LYS A 175 17.32 3.42 -1.17
C LYS A 175 15.93 3.23 -0.57
N GLY A 176 15.13 2.36 -1.18
CA GLY A 176 13.84 1.96 -0.63
C GLY A 176 14.01 1.12 0.62
N ASN A 177 13.14 1.32 1.61
CA ASN A 177 13.10 0.50 2.82
C ASN A 177 11.69 -0.08 2.98
N PRO A 178 11.50 -1.40 2.78
CA PRO A 178 10.20 -2.06 2.91
C PRO A 178 9.54 -1.85 4.27
N ILE A 179 10.31 -1.73 5.36
CA ILE A 179 9.77 -1.48 6.70
C ILE A 179 9.13 -0.09 6.76
N VAL A 180 9.78 0.92 6.16
CA VAL A 180 9.26 2.30 6.15
C VAL A 180 7.94 2.35 5.39
N PHE A 181 7.83 1.71 4.23
CA PHE A 181 6.58 1.65 3.46
C PHE A 181 5.45 0.94 4.21
N ASN A 182 5.75 -0.16 4.89
CA ASN A 182 4.75 -0.90 5.66
C ASN A 182 4.29 -0.14 6.91
N ILE A 183 5.19 0.55 7.61
CA ILE A 183 4.84 1.41 8.75
C ILE A 183 4.01 2.60 8.27
N GLU A 184 4.41 3.22 7.17
CA GLU A 184 3.70 4.36 6.61
C GLU A 184 2.28 3.97 6.15
N ASN A 185 2.13 2.83 5.46
CA ASN A 185 0.82 2.27 5.12
C ASN A 185 -0.07 2.07 6.35
N ILE A 186 0.44 1.46 7.42
CA ILE A 186 -0.41 1.18 8.58
C ILE A 186 -0.81 2.45 9.32
N ILE A 187 0.11 3.42 9.45
CA ILE A 187 -0.20 4.71 10.08
C ILE A 187 -1.25 5.45 9.24
N PHE A 188 -1.11 5.44 7.91
CA PHE A 188 -2.10 6.04 6.99
C PHE A 188 -3.50 5.49 7.24
N PHE A 189 -3.67 4.17 7.20
CA PHE A 189 -4.98 3.55 7.42
C PHE A 189 -5.47 3.70 8.86
N THR A 190 -4.58 3.68 9.85
CA THR A 190 -4.95 3.92 11.25
C THR A 190 -5.55 5.31 11.44
N ILE A 191 -4.93 6.35 10.86
CA ILE A 191 -5.43 7.74 10.93
C ILE A 191 -6.84 7.83 10.34
N LEU A 192 -7.06 7.25 9.16
CA LEU A 192 -8.37 7.23 8.52
C LEU A 192 -9.42 6.47 9.34
N MET A 193 -9.03 5.34 9.93
CA MET A 193 -9.95 4.52 10.74
C MET A 193 -10.31 5.17 12.06
N VAL A 194 -9.36 5.82 12.73
CA VAL A 194 -9.61 6.60 13.95
C VAL A 194 -10.61 7.71 13.64
N TYR A 195 -10.40 8.44 12.55
CA TYR A 195 -11.34 9.47 12.10
C TYR A 195 -12.75 8.91 11.87
N LEU A 196 -12.87 7.86 11.04
CA LEU A 196 -14.16 7.23 10.74
C LEU A 196 -14.89 6.66 11.96
N THR A 197 -14.17 6.32 13.03
CA THR A 197 -14.76 5.75 14.25
C THR A 197 -15.25 6.84 15.21
N ILE A 198 -14.65 8.03 15.16
CA ILE A 198 -14.99 9.16 16.04
C ILE A 198 -16.15 9.99 15.46
N GLN A 199 -16.27 10.03 14.12
CA GLN A 199 -17.33 10.71 13.38
C GLN A 199 -18.69 10.01 13.55
#